data_AF-A0A925TLR4-F1
#
_entry.id   AF-A0A925TLR4-F1
#
_cell.length_a   1.000
_cell.length_b   1.000
_cell.length_c   1.000
_cell.angle_alpha   90.00
_cell.angle_beta   90.00
_cell.angle_gamma   90.00
#
_symmetry.space_group_name_H-M   'P 1'
#
loop_
_entity.id
_entity.type
_entity.pdbx_description
1 polymer ?
#
loop_
_entity_poly.entity_id
_entity_poly.type
_entity_poly.pdbx_seq_one_letter_code
_entity_poly.pdbx_strand_id
1 'polypeptide(L)'
;TRLLELATAYGEGKLEKTARAQLDSFIAETEKFRDELQLKMKQGRDRHLVLYSFIRVVAKTVFERVRAADADPLLKKILTDLFDHFGVRISEHEDGDVNLDANHAYVEGFPSIPRDGMLATYDRKRAIAREDIRFISADHPLVQDSIDLLVNSPSGTTSFCVLEADKPNLLLEAVFVLETVADAKWHVDQFLAPTPVRVLVDIHGQDLTENVLYSRLSADVEDAPLPRFLERPGFNGTLLKNLVEAANDRAKAHTLTLKKAARERAASVLTADLQRLVDLSKLNDNVRPEEIELAKKQVLQVRTAIEAARLRLDSLRLIVEGVEID
;
A
#
# COMPACT_ATOMS: atom_id res chain seq x y z
N THR A 1 13.65 50.85 -20.58
CA THR A 1 12.23 50.48 -20.38
C THR A 1 11.61 51.60 -19.58
N ARG A 2 10.38 52.02 -19.92
CA ARG A 2 9.70 53.18 -19.30
C ARG A 2 9.72 53.16 -17.76
N LEU A 3 9.62 51.98 -17.13
CA LEU A 3 9.79 51.78 -15.69
C LEU A 3 11.22 52.08 -15.19
N LEU A 4 12.24 51.57 -15.88
CA LEU A 4 13.65 51.74 -15.51
C LEU A 4 14.06 53.22 -15.61
N GLU A 5 13.59 53.92 -16.64
CA GLU A 5 13.85 55.35 -16.87
C GLU A 5 13.17 56.26 -15.83
N LEU A 6 11.94 55.92 -15.41
CA LEU A 6 11.23 56.63 -14.34
C LEU A 6 11.82 56.34 -12.95
N ALA A 7 12.30 55.11 -12.71
CA ALA A 7 12.92 54.71 -11.46
C ALA A 7 14.31 55.37 -11.25
N THR A 8 15.13 55.47 -12.30
CA THR A 8 16.41 56.20 -12.24
C THR A 8 16.19 57.70 -12.09
N ALA A 9 15.24 58.29 -12.81
CA ALA A 9 14.90 59.72 -12.67
C ALA A 9 14.36 60.08 -11.27
N TYR A 10 13.67 59.15 -10.59
CA TYR A 10 13.23 59.31 -9.21
C TYR A 10 14.40 59.18 -8.20
N GLY A 11 15.31 58.22 -8.42
CA GLY A 11 16.47 57.99 -7.53
C GLY A 11 17.58 59.04 -7.63
N GLU A 12 17.73 59.72 -8.77
CA GLU A 12 18.75 60.75 -9.00
C GLU A 12 18.38 62.15 -8.44
N GLY A 13 17.22 62.30 -7.78
CA GLY A 13 16.85 63.50 -7.02
C GLY A 13 16.65 64.79 -7.84
N LYS A 14 16.72 64.75 -9.17
CA LYS A 14 16.75 65.96 -10.00
C LYS A 14 15.39 66.60 -10.30
N LEU A 15 14.26 65.96 -9.99
CA LEU A 15 12.92 66.46 -10.32
C LEU A 15 11.85 65.92 -9.33
N GLU A 16 11.97 66.21 -8.03
CA GLU A 16 11.19 65.56 -6.95
C GLU A 16 9.66 65.57 -7.14
N LYS A 17 9.06 66.63 -7.70
CA LYS A 17 7.59 66.69 -7.90
C LYS A 17 7.12 66.14 -9.24
N THR A 18 7.84 66.41 -10.32
CA THR A 18 7.45 66.02 -11.68
C THR A 18 7.77 64.56 -11.98
N ALA A 19 8.92 64.04 -11.53
CA ALA A 19 9.24 62.63 -11.67
C ALA A 19 8.30 61.75 -10.83
N ARG A 20 7.91 62.22 -9.64
CA ARG A 20 6.93 61.54 -8.78
C ARG A 20 5.54 61.52 -9.40
N ALA A 21 5.06 62.66 -9.94
CA ALA A 21 3.78 62.71 -10.65
C ALA A 21 3.75 61.81 -11.90
N GLN A 22 4.87 61.69 -12.63
CA GLN A 22 4.99 60.80 -13.79
C GLN A 22 5.01 59.32 -13.39
N LEU A 23 5.68 58.97 -12.29
CA LEU A 23 5.67 57.62 -11.73
C LEU A 23 4.27 57.24 -11.21
N ASP A 24 3.59 58.14 -10.49
CA ASP A 24 2.23 57.93 -10.00
C ASP A 24 1.25 57.75 -11.17
N SER A 25 1.40 58.51 -12.25
CA SER A 25 0.64 58.33 -13.49
C SER A 25 0.92 56.97 -14.14
N PHE A 26 2.17 56.53 -14.18
CA PHE A 26 2.53 55.23 -14.74
C PHE A 26 1.97 54.07 -13.90
N ILE A 27 1.99 54.18 -12.56
CA ILE A 27 1.37 53.21 -11.65
C ILE A 27 -0.14 53.16 -11.90
N ALA A 28 -0.82 54.30 -11.98
CA ALA A 28 -2.25 54.36 -12.28
C ALA A 28 -2.58 53.74 -13.65
N GLU A 29 -1.76 53.96 -14.68
CA GLU A 29 -1.86 53.30 -15.98
C GLU A 29 -1.71 51.78 -15.87
N THR A 30 -0.74 51.30 -15.08
CA THR A 30 -0.50 49.85 -14.90
C THR A 30 -1.59 49.16 -14.08
N GLU A 31 -2.13 49.83 -13.06
CA GLU A 31 -3.27 49.34 -12.29
C GLU A 31 -4.51 49.20 -13.19
N LYS A 32 -4.80 50.23 -14.00
CA LYS A 32 -5.90 50.18 -14.96
C LYS A 32 -5.70 49.06 -15.98
N PHE A 33 -4.49 48.92 -16.53
CA PHE A 33 -4.17 47.85 -17.47
C PHE A 33 -4.29 46.45 -16.84
N ARG A 34 -3.83 46.28 -15.59
CA ARG A 34 -4.00 45.04 -14.81
C ARG A 34 -5.47 44.70 -14.66
N ASP A 35 -6.30 45.66 -14.29
CA ASP A 35 -7.73 45.44 -14.06
C ASP A 35 -8.45 45.06 -15.36
N GLU A 36 -8.12 45.72 -16.47
CA GLU A 36 -8.60 45.36 -17.81
C GLU A 36 -8.15 43.95 -18.24
N LEU A 37 -6.88 43.61 -18.02
CA LEU A 37 -6.34 42.28 -18.32
C LEU A 37 -7.02 41.21 -17.47
N GLN A 38 -7.22 41.46 -16.17
CA GLN A 38 -7.87 40.54 -15.27
C GLN A 38 -9.34 40.31 -15.66
N LEU A 39 -10.04 41.35 -16.14
CA LEU A 39 -11.38 41.21 -16.68
C LEU A 39 -11.39 40.36 -17.95
N LYS A 40 -10.48 40.61 -18.89
CA LYS A 40 -10.32 39.79 -20.11
C LYS A 40 -10.01 38.34 -19.77
N MET A 41 -9.13 38.07 -18.82
CA MET A 41 -8.82 36.70 -18.36
C MET A 41 -10.03 36.03 -17.68
N LYS A 42 -10.81 36.77 -16.89
CA LYS A 42 -12.04 36.24 -16.27
C LYS A 42 -13.11 35.91 -17.31
N GLN A 43 -13.23 36.71 -18.36
CA GLN A 43 -14.18 36.48 -19.45
C GLN A 43 -13.72 35.35 -20.39
N GLY A 44 -12.41 35.22 -20.63
CA GLY A 44 -11.83 34.15 -21.42
C GLY A 44 -11.68 32.81 -20.69
N ARG A 45 -12.00 32.73 -19.39
CA ARG A 45 -12.00 31.47 -18.65
C ARG A 45 -13.17 30.61 -19.10
N ASP A 46 -12.85 29.45 -19.65
CA ASP A 46 -13.82 28.38 -19.84
C ASP A 46 -14.29 27.87 -18.46
N ARG A 47 -15.49 28.29 -18.07
CA ARG A 47 -16.09 27.92 -16.78
C ARG A 47 -16.42 26.43 -16.72
N HIS A 48 -16.75 25.80 -17.84
CA HIS A 48 -17.02 24.37 -17.87
C HIS A 48 -15.74 23.59 -17.62
N LEU A 49 -14.63 23.96 -18.28
CA LEU A 49 -13.34 23.34 -18.02
C LEU A 49 -12.90 23.50 -16.55
N VAL A 50 -13.14 24.66 -15.94
CA VAL A 50 -12.83 24.89 -14.52
C VAL A 50 -13.67 24.00 -13.60
N LEU A 51 -14.97 23.85 -13.90
CA LEU A 51 -15.85 22.98 -13.10
C LEU A 51 -15.52 21.49 -13.28
N TYR A 52 -15.18 21.06 -14.49
CA TYR A 52 -14.80 19.67 -14.77
C TYR A 52 -13.40 19.32 -14.26
N SER A 53 -12.47 20.28 -14.23
CA SER A 53 -11.10 20.04 -13.75
C SER A 53 -11.00 19.90 -12.23
N PHE A 54 -11.86 20.59 -11.46
CA PHE A 54 -11.86 20.49 -10.01
C PHE A 54 -13.26 20.32 -9.42
N ILE A 55 -13.66 19.06 -9.26
CA ILE A 55 -14.90 18.70 -8.58
C ILE A 55 -14.64 18.71 -7.07
N ARG A 56 -14.91 19.85 -6.43
CA ARG A 56 -14.61 20.11 -5.02
C ARG A 56 -15.12 19.04 -4.06
N VAL A 57 -16.32 18.49 -4.31
CA VAL A 57 -16.92 17.45 -3.45
C VAL A 57 -16.10 16.16 -3.51
N VAL A 58 -15.80 15.67 -4.71
CA VAL A 58 -14.99 14.46 -4.91
C VAL A 58 -13.58 14.67 -4.36
N ALA A 59 -12.96 15.81 -4.65
CA ALA A 59 -11.64 16.15 -4.15
C ALA A 59 -11.59 16.15 -2.61
N LYS A 60 -12.60 16.71 -1.94
CA LYS A 60 -12.68 16.73 -0.48
C LYS A 60 -12.73 15.30 0.09
N THR A 61 -13.57 14.43 -0.48
CA THR A 61 -13.66 13.02 -0.06
C THR A 61 -12.33 12.30 -0.23
N VAL A 62 -11.62 12.53 -1.34
CA VAL A 62 -10.30 11.94 -1.58
C VAL A 62 -9.28 12.45 -0.55
N PHE A 63 -9.25 13.76 -0.27
CA PHE A 63 -8.34 14.31 0.75
C PHE A 63 -8.59 13.74 2.14
N GLU A 64 -9.86 13.55 2.52
CA GLU A 64 -10.21 12.95 3.81
C GLU A 64 -9.71 11.50 3.90
N ARG A 65 -9.84 10.71 2.84
CA ARG A 65 -9.32 9.34 2.79
C ARG A 65 -7.80 9.28 2.87
N VAL A 66 -7.09 10.13 2.13
CA VAL A 66 -5.62 10.21 2.18
C VAL A 66 -5.14 10.59 3.58
N ARG A 67 -5.78 11.58 4.21
CA ARG A 67 -5.44 11.99 5.58
C ARG A 67 -5.72 10.90 6.61
N ALA A 68 -6.80 10.13 6.43
CA ALA A 68 -7.09 9.00 7.30
C ALA A 68 -6.03 7.89 7.16
N ALA A 69 -5.57 7.61 5.94
CA ALA A 69 -4.49 6.66 5.68
C ALA A 69 -3.14 7.13 6.25
N ASP A 70 -2.79 8.41 6.08
CA ASP A 70 -1.56 9.00 6.66
C ASP A 70 -1.58 8.96 8.21
N ALA A 71 -2.76 8.98 8.84
CA ALA A 71 -2.91 8.97 10.29
C ALA A 71 -2.96 7.56 10.90
N ASP A 72 -2.92 6.51 10.09
CA ASP A 72 -3.01 5.13 10.57
C ASP A 72 -1.70 4.70 11.27
N PRO A 73 -1.73 4.38 12.58
CA PRO A 73 -0.53 3.94 13.31
C PRO A 73 -0.04 2.56 12.88
N LEU A 74 -0.85 1.78 12.16
CA LEU A 74 -0.53 0.43 11.74
C LEU A 74 0.74 0.38 10.87
N LEU A 75 0.94 1.34 9.98
CA LEU A 75 2.14 1.41 9.14
C LEU A 75 3.40 1.61 10.00
N LYS A 76 3.37 2.57 10.94
CA LYS A 76 4.51 2.83 11.84
C LYS A 76 4.83 1.57 12.65
N LYS A 77 3.82 0.88 13.17
CA LYS A 77 4.00 -0.36 13.94
C LYS A 77 4.65 -1.47 13.09
N ILE A 78 4.07 -1.78 11.94
CA ILE A 78 4.60 -2.83 11.05
C ILE A 78 6.04 -2.54 10.64
N LEU A 79 6.36 -1.31 10.26
CA LEU A 79 7.73 -0.96 9.88
C LEU A 79 8.70 -1.04 11.05
N THR A 80 8.27 -0.69 12.27
CA THR A 80 9.10 -0.82 13.47
C THR A 80 9.45 -2.29 13.72
N ASP A 81 8.45 -3.17 13.66
CA ASP A 81 8.63 -4.62 13.85
C ASP A 81 9.49 -5.24 12.72
N LEU A 82 9.31 -4.80 11.48
CA LEU A 82 10.12 -5.23 10.33
C LEU A 82 11.58 -4.79 10.45
N PHE A 83 11.82 -3.53 10.81
CA PHE A 83 13.17 -3.01 10.98
C PHE A 83 13.91 -3.72 12.11
N ASP A 84 13.23 -3.99 13.24
CA ASP A 84 13.81 -4.78 14.33
C ASP A 84 14.16 -6.19 13.87
N HIS A 85 13.27 -6.86 13.12
CA HIS A 85 13.53 -8.19 12.54
C HIS A 85 14.79 -8.23 11.67
N PHE A 86 15.02 -7.18 10.86
CA PHE A 86 16.20 -7.09 10.00
C PHE A 86 17.41 -6.43 10.66
N GLY A 87 17.33 -6.01 11.93
CA GLY A 87 18.43 -5.38 12.66
C GLY A 87 18.70 -3.91 12.27
N VAL A 88 17.74 -3.24 11.63
CA VAL A 88 17.80 -1.80 11.32
C VAL A 88 17.50 -1.02 12.61
N ARG A 89 18.45 -0.17 13.02
CA ARG A 89 18.28 0.64 14.23
C ARG A 89 17.40 1.84 13.94
N ILE A 90 16.43 2.06 14.82
CA ILE A 90 15.55 3.24 14.80
C ILE A 90 15.90 4.10 16.00
N SER A 91 16.19 5.37 15.78
CA SER A 91 16.37 6.36 16.84
C SER A 91 15.35 7.48 16.67
N GLU A 92 14.46 7.62 17.64
CA GLU A 92 13.49 8.73 17.66
C GLU A 92 14.22 10.05 17.92
N HIS A 93 13.86 11.06 17.13
CA HIS A 93 14.29 12.44 17.26
C HIS A 93 13.11 13.31 17.73
N GLU A 94 13.39 14.59 18.00
CA GLU A 94 12.36 15.54 18.41
C GLU A 94 11.18 15.59 17.42
N ASP A 95 9.98 15.82 17.96
CA ASP A 95 8.71 15.92 17.22
C ASP A 95 8.30 14.69 16.38
N GLY A 96 8.83 13.51 16.68
CA GLY A 96 8.38 12.25 16.07
C GLY A 96 9.06 11.88 14.75
N ASP A 97 10.17 12.54 14.43
CA ASP A 97 11.08 12.11 13.36
C ASP A 97 11.85 10.86 13.80
N VAL A 98 12.23 10.02 12.84
CA VAL A 98 12.97 8.78 13.07
C VAL A 98 14.22 8.77 12.21
N ASN A 99 15.36 8.48 12.82
CA ASN A 99 16.58 8.21 12.08
C ASN A 99 16.78 6.70 11.97
N LEU A 100 16.88 6.24 10.73
CA LEU A 100 17.03 4.84 10.36
C LEU A 100 18.48 4.56 10.00
N ASP A 101 19.09 3.59 10.69
CA ASP A 101 20.47 3.16 10.47
C ASP A 101 20.52 1.66 10.14
N ALA A 102 20.93 1.36 8.90
CA ALA A 102 21.01 -0.01 8.38
C ALA A 102 22.43 -0.61 8.48
N ASN A 103 23.38 0.02 9.17
CA ASN A 103 24.76 -0.48 9.26
C ASN A 103 24.90 -1.84 9.96
N HIS A 104 23.94 -2.19 10.81
CA HIS A 104 23.88 -3.46 11.53
C HIS A 104 22.82 -4.42 10.98
N ALA A 105 22.22 -4.11 9.82
CA ALA A 105 21.20 -4.95 9.24
C ALA A 105 21.77 -6.35 8.89
N TYR A 106 20.96 -7.38 9.07
CA TYR A 106 21.33 -8.77 8.75
C TYR A 106 21.43 -9.06 7.25
N VAL A 107 21.11 -8.08 6.41
CA VAL A 107 21.11 -8.16 4.94
C VAL A 107 22.14 -7.19 4.38
N GLU A 108 22.91 -7.62 3.37
CA GLU A 108 23.87 -6.76 2.69
C GLU A 108 23.17 -5.60 1.96
N GLY A 109 23.18 -4.43 2.58
CA GLY A 109 22.59 -3.21 2.02
C GLY A 109 21.06 -3.25 2.06
N PHE A 110 20.49 -2.79 3.16
CA PHE A 110 19.03 -2.65 3.27
C PHE A 110 18.48 -1.72 2.18
N PRO A 111 17.46 -2.14 1.41
CA PRO A 111 16.94 -1.33 0.32
C PRO A 111 16.47 0.04 0.78
N SER A 112 16.65 1.06 -0.05
CA SER A 112 16.14 2.42 0.18
C SER A 112 16.68 3.14 1.44
N ILE A 113 17.60 2.55 2.21
CA ILE A 113 18.33 3.21 3.32
C ILE A 113 19.81 3.39 2.92
N PRO A 114 20.31 4.63 2.81
CA PRO A 114 21.73 4.90 2.59
C PRO A 114 22.60 4.41 3.76
N ARG A 115 23.89 4.14 3.50
CA ARG A 115 24.86 3.72 4.54
C ARG A 115 25.07 4.76 5.65
N ASP A 116 24.92 6.04 5.31
CA ASP A 116 25.03 7.15 6.26
C ASP A 116 23.76 7.33 7.12
N GLY A 117 22.76 6.46 6.93
CA GLY A 117 21.45 6.55 7.57
C GLY A 117 20.46 7.44 6.82
N MET A 118 19.23 7.46 7.30
CA MET A 118 18.14 8.25 6.72
C MET A 118 17.27 8.85 7.82
N LEU A 119 17.15 10.18 7.83
CA LEU A 119 16.16 10.88 8.62
C LEU A 119 14.81 10.86 7.90
N ALA A 120 13.79 10.39 8.59
CA ALA A 120 12.45 10.20 8.05
C ALA A 120 11.36 10.66 9.01
N THR A 121 10.18 10.94 8.48
CA THR A 121 9.00 11.38 9.23
C THR A 121 7.74 10.77 8.65
N TYR A 122 6.75 10.53 9.52
CA TYR A 122 5.42 10.10 9.13
C TYR A 122 4.43 11.29 9.03
N ASP A 123 4.85 12.50 9.41
CA ASP A 123 4.01 13.70 9.28
C ASP A 123 4.29 14.42 7.96
N ARG A 124 3.28 14.44 7.08
CA ARG A 124 3.31 15.15 5.80
C ARG A 124 3.63 16.64 5.95
N LYS A 125 3.15 17.30 7.01
CA LYS A 125 3.40 18.75 7.22
C LYS A 125 4.88 19.01 7.47
N ARG A 126 5.54 18.13 8.24
CA ARG A 126 6.97 18.24 8.53
C ARG A 126 7.80 18.05 7.27
N ALA A 127 7.49 17.01 6.48
CA ALA A 127 8.18 16.75 5.21
C ALA A 127 8.02 17.89 4.18
N ILE A 128 6.89 18.62 4.17
CA ILE A 128 6.72 19.80 3.32
C ILE A 128 7.59 20.97 3.80
N ALA A 129 7.76 21.13 5.11
CA ALA A 129 8.57 22.22 5.68
C ALA A 129 10.08 21.94 5.59
N ARG A 130 10.48 20.65 5.59
CA ARG A 130 11.86 20.18 5.62
C ARG A 130 12.08 19.11 4.55
N GLU A 131 12.51 19.54 3.37
CA GLU A 131 12.78 18.65 2.23
C GLU A 131 13.94 17.67 2.47
N ASP A 132 14.80 17.94 3.46
CA ASP A 132 15.87 17.05 3.89
C ASP A 132 15.38 15.81 4.65
N ILE A 133 14.14 15.84 5.16
CA ILE A 133 13.51 14.73 5.88
C ILE A 133 12.62 13.93 4.93
N ARG A 134 12.81 12.61 4.89
CA ARG A 134 12.04 11.73 3.98
C ARG A 134 10.66 11.42 4.55
N PHE A 135 9.62 11.64 3.77
CA PHE A 135 8.25 11.26 4.14
C PHE A 135 8.01 9.77 3.88
N ILE A 136 7.71 9.01 4.94
CA ILE A 136 7.36 7.58 4.81
C ILE A 136 5.84 7.45 4.77
N SER A 137 5.32 7.05 3.61
CA SER A 137 3.93 6.60 3.41
C SER A 137 3.90 5.13 2.99
N ALA A 138 2.71 4.53 2.93
CA ALA A 138 2.55 3.14 2.49
C ALA A 138 3.13 2.87 1.09
N ASP A 139 3.08 3.88 0.20
CA ASP A 139 3.62 3.80 -1.16
C ASP A 139 5.13 4.13 -1.26
N HIS A 140 5.81 4.39 -0.14
CA HIS A 140 7.23 4.72 -0.18
C HIS A 140 8.05 3.46 -0.54
N PRO A 141 9.09 3.56 -1.42
CA PRO A 141 9.89 2.39 -1.84
C PRO A 141 10.43 1.56 -0.68
N LEU A 142 10.90 2.22 0.39
CA LEU A 142 11.29 1.58 1.65
C LEU A 142 10.27 0.54 2.16
N VAL A 143 8.98 0.87 2.13
CA VAL A 143 7.92 -0.02 2.64
C VAL A 143 7.78 -1.23 1.74
N GLN A 144 7.68 -1.00 0.43
CA GLN A 144 7.57 -2.06 -0.56
C GLN A 144 8.79 -2.98 -0.51
N ASP A 145 10.00 -2.42 -0.52
CA ASP A 145 11.24 -3.19 -0.49
C ASP A 145 11.38 -3.99 0.81
N SER A 146 10.95 -3.44 1.95
CA SER A 146 10.99 -4.14 3.25
C SER A 146 10.02 -5.33 3.28
N ILE A 147 8.82 -5.15 2.71
CA ILE A 147 7.83 -6.23 2.60
C ILE A 147 8.34 -7.30 1.62
N ASP A 148 8.88 -6.89 0.47
CA ASP A 148 9.46 -7.81 -0.51
C ASP A 148 10.63 -8.61 0.08
N LEU A 149 11.46 -7.98 0.90
CA LEU A 149 12.55 -8.66 1.61
C LEU A 149 12.02 -9.72 2.58
N LEU A 150 10.95 -9.42 3.32
CA LEU A 150 10.33 -10.40 4.23
C LEU A 150 9.68 -11.55 3.48
N VAL A 151 8.87 -11.25 2.45
CA VAL A 151 8.14 -12.26 1.66
C VAL A 151 9.09 -13.19 0.92
N ASN A 152 10.26 -12.70 0.49
CA ASN A 152 11.29 -13.52 -0.15
C ASN A 152 12.25 -14.20 0.85
N SER A 153 12.16 -13.89 2.14
CA SER A 153 12.99 -14.51 3.17
C SER A 153 12.51 -15.94 3.46
N PRO A 154 13.42 -16.91 3.65
CA PRO A 154 13.04 -18.24 4.13
C PRO A 154 12.61 -18.24 5.61
N SER A 155 12.88 -17.15 6.34
CA SER A 155 12.50 -16.98 7.75
C SER A 155 10.97 -16.94 7.91
N GLY A 156 10.45 -17.64 8.92
CA GLY A 156 9.00 -17.68 9.20
C GLY A 156 8.18 -18.64 8.30
N THR A 157 8.82 -19.37 7.37
CA THR A 157 8.14 -20.35 6.52
C THR A 157 7.75 -21.63 7.27
N THR A 158 8.55 -22.03 8.27
CA THR A 158 8.29 -23.23 9.07
C THR A 158 8.56 -22.95 10.54
N SER A 159 7.67 -23.43 11.42
CA SER A 159 7.83 -23.34 12.87
C SER A 159 7.22 -24.54 13.58
N PHE A 160 7.73 -24.83 14.78
CA PHE A 160 7.23 -25.86 15.67
C PHE A 160 7.01 -25.26 17.05
N CYS A 161 5.79 -25.37 17.54
CA CYS A 161 5.38 -24.75 18.79
C CYS A 161 4.60 -25.74 19.67
N VAL A 162 4.50 -25.40 20.94
CA VAL A 162 3.70 -26.11 21.93
C VAL A 162 2.63 -25.16 22.44
N LEU A 163 1.46 -25.73 22.72
CA LEU A 163 0.36 -25.03 23.36
C LEU A 163 -0.05 -25.82 24.59
N GLU A 164 -0.07 -25.17 25.75
CA GLU A 164 -0.56 -25.80 26.95
C GLU A 164 -2.06 -26.07 26.84
N ALA A 165 -2.45 -27.33 26.96
CA ALA A 165 -3.85 -27.74 26.89
C ALA A 165 -4.13 -29.00 27.71
N ASP A 166 -5.35 -29.10 28.23
CA ASP A 166 -5.80 -30.26 29.02
C ASP A 166 -5.82 -31.57 28.23
N LYS A 167 -5.96 -31.49 26.90
CA LYS A 167 -6.09 -32.64 26.01
C LYS A 167 -4.97 -32.66 24.98
N PRO A 168 -4.25 -33.79 24.83
CA PRO A 168 -3.20 -33.89 23.84
C PRO A 168 -3.79 -33.91 22.44
N ASN A 169 -3.27 -33.05 21.56
CA ASN A 169 -3.67 -32.97 20.17
C ASN A 169 -2.50 -32.43 19.33
N LEU A 170 -2.61 -32.53 18.01
CA LEU A 170 -1.63 -31.98 17.10
C LEU A 170 -2.36 -31.19 16.03
N LEU A 171 -2.00 -29.93 15.92
CA LEU A 171 -2.56 -29.00 14.97
C LEU A 171 -1.53 -28.68 13.90
N LEU A 172 -2.00 -28.58 12.67
CA LEU A 172 -1.23 -28.03 11.55
C LEU A 172 -1.90 -26.73 11.11
N GLU A 173 -1.20 -25.62 11.33
CA GLU A 173 -1.54 -24.35 10.73
C GLU A 173 -0.79 -24.20 9.41
N ALA A 174 -1.52 -23.99 8.33
CA ALA A 174 -0.98 -23.75 7.00
C ALA A 174 -1.48 -22.41 6.50
N VAL A 175 -0.57 -21.54 6.08
CA VAL A 175 -0.91 -20.30 5.39
C VAL A 175 -0.64 -20.51 3.91
N PHE A 176 -1.71 -20.43 3.13
CA PHE A 176 -1.64 -20.42 1.68
C PHE A 176 -1.75 -18.99 1.18
N VAL A 177 -1.20 -18.68 0.01
CA VAL A 177 -1.38 -17.41 -0.67
C VAL A 177 -2.14 -17.66 -1.97
N LEU A 178 -3.30 -17.00 -2.10
CA LEU A 178 -4.06 -16.96 -3.33
C LEU A 178 -3.51 -15.84 -4.21
N GLU A 179 -2.88 -16.20 -5.31
CA GLU A 179 -2.19 -15.28 -6.21
C GLU A 179 -2.63 -15.47 -7.67
N THR A 180 -2.67 -14.37 -8.42
CA THR A 180 -2.96 -14.37 -9.86
C THR A 180 -1.67 -14.25 -10.66
N VAL A 181 -1.55 -15.02 -11.73
CA VAL A 181 -0.44 -14.86 -12.69
C VAL A 181 -0.96 -14.05 -13.88
N ALA A 182 -0.69 -12.75 -13.86
CA ALA A 182 -1.08 -11.82 -14.93
C ALA A 182 -0.07 -10.68 -15.08
N ASP A 183 -0.05 -10.06 -16.25
CA ASP A 183 0.75 -8.86 -16.52
C ASP A 183 0.24 -7.69 -15.65
N ALA A 184 1.16 -6.97 -14.99
CA ALA A 184 0.87 -5.89 -14.06
C ALA A 184 0.02 -4.77 -14.68
N LYS A 185 0.09 -4.57 -16.00
CA LYS A 185 -0.72 -3.56 -16.71
C LYS A 185 -2.23 -3.79 -16.61
N TRP A 186 -2.67 -5.01 -16.25
CA TRP A 186 -4.10 -5.32 -16.11
C TRP A 186 -4.66 -5.00 -14.73
N HIS A 187 -3.79 -4.69 -13.76
CA HIS A 187 -4.16 -4.28 -12.40
C HIS A 187 -5.14 -5.25 -11.71
N VAL A 188 -4.87 -6.57 -11.83
CA VAL A 188 -5.72 -7.61 -11.24
C VAL A 188 -5.73 -7.54 -9.71
N ASP A 189 -4.63 -7.06 -9.12
CA ASP A 189 -4.41 -6.81 -7.70
C ASP A 189 -5.46 -5.88 -7.06
N GLN A 190 -6.07 -4.97 -7.83
CA GLN A 190 -7.17 -4.12 -7.34
C GLN A 190 -8.41 -4.93 -6.94
N PHE A 191 -8.59 -6.12 -7.52
CA PHE A 191 -9.73 -6.99 -7.27
C PHE A 191 -9.36 -8.23 -6.46
N LEU A 192 -8.19 -8.78 -6.73
CA LEU A 192 -7.62 -9.95 -6.06
C LEU A 192 -6.11 -9.75 -5.87
N ALA A 193 -5.74 -8.97 -4.86
CA ALA A 193 -4.36 -8.90 -4.37
C ALA A 193 -3.92 -10.27 -3.81
N PRO A 194 -2.60 -10.56 -3.73
CA PRO A 194 -2.10 -11.75 -3.04
C PRO A 194 -2.70 -11.87 -1.64
N THR A 195 -3.63 -12.81 -1.47
CA THR A 195 -4.46 -12.88 -0.26
C THR A 195 -4.06 -14.11 0.54
N PRO A 196 -3.58 -13.96 1.79
CA PRO A 196 -3.31 -15.10 2.65
C PRO A 196 -4.61 -15.79 3.06
N VAL A 197 -4.63 -17.11 2.91
CA VAL A 197 -5.69 -18.03 3.32
C VAL A 197 -5.09 -18.95 4.38
N ARG A 198 -5.32 -18.59 5.64
CA ARG A 198 -4.94 -19.39 6.80
C ARG A 198 -5.91 -20.55 6.95
N VAL A 199 -5.39 -21.75 7.18
CA VAL A 199 -6.16 -22.94 7.53
C VAL A 199 -5.50 -23.62 8.74
N LEU A 200 -6.30 -23.95 9.73
CA LEU A 200 -5.90 -24.72 10.90
C LEU A 200 -6.62 -26.06 10.89
N VAL A 201 -5.88 -27.17 10.86
CA VAL A 201 -6.44 -28.52 10.92
C VAL A 201 -5.94 -29.29 12.14
N ASP A 202 -6.78 -30.14 12.70
CA ASP A 202 -6.39 -31.11 13.73
C ASP A 202 -5.78 -32.39 13.14
N ILE A 203 -5.38 -33.34 14.00
CA ILE A 203 -4.86 -34.67 13.60
C ILE A 203 -5.78 -35.48 12.69
N HIS A 204 -7.08 -35.18 12.70
CA HIS A 204 -8.10 -35.86 11.92
C HIS A 204 -8.41 -35.13 10.60
N GLY A 205 -7.81 -33.95 10.35
CA GLY A 205 -8.07 -33.12 9.18
C GLY A 205 -9.36 -32.29 9.29
N GLN A 206 -9.89 -32.11 10.50
CA GLN A 206 -11.01 -31.23 10.77
C GLN A 206 -10.55 -29.77 10.81
N ASP A 207 -11.30 -28.89 10.15
CA ASP A 207 -11.01 -27.45 10.10
C ASP A 207 -11.41 -26.76 11.41
N LEU A 208 -10.45 -26.11 12.07
CA LEU A 208 -10.60 -25.34 13.30
C LEU A 208 -10.34 -23.84 13.09
N THR A 209 -10.18 -23.39 11.84
CA THR A 209 -9.75 -22.03 11.48
C THR A 209 -10.66 -20.95 12.08
N GLU A 210 -11.98 -21.14 12.01
CA GLU A 210 -12.95 -20.16 12.52
C GLU A 210 -13.07 -20.18 14.05
N ASN A 211 -12.75 -21.32 14.67
CA ASN A 211 -12.87 -21.50 16.12
C ASN A 211 -11.67 -20.90 16.87
N VAL A 212 -10.49 -20.89 16.24
CA VAL A 212 -9.24 -20.46 16.85
C VAL A 212 -8.70 -19.21 16.17
N LEU A 213 -8.88 -18.06 16.82
CA LEU A 213 -8.35 -16.78 16.35
C LEU A 213 -6.82 -16.77 16.34
N TYR A 214 -6.24 -16.22 15.28
CA TYR A 214 -4.77 -16.11 15.12
C TYR A 214 -4.12 -15.39 16.30
N SER A 215 -4.68 -14.26 16.72
CA SER A 215 -4.12 -13.42 17.80
C SER A 215 -4.05 -14.12 19.16
N ARG A 216 -4.98 -15.04 19.43
CA ARG A 216 -4.94 -15.87 20.66
C ARG A 216 -3.88 -16.94 20.52
N LEU A 217 -3.94 -17.68 19.41
CA LEU A 217 -2.98 -18.76 19.14
C LEU A 217 -1.54 -18.23 19.15
N SER A 218 -1.27 -17.07 18.55
CA SER A 218 0.08 -16.48 18.53
C SER A 218 0.59 -16.02 19.89
N ALA A 219 -0.30 -15.75 20.84
CA ALA A 219 0.06 -15.28 22.18
C ALA A 219 0.33 -16.43 23.15
N ASP A 220 -0.37 -17.55 22.97
CA ASP A 220 -0.34 -18.68 23.90
C ASP A 220 0.65 -19.79 23.49
N VAL A 221 1.15 -19.76 22.24
CA VAL A 221 2.12 -20.74 21.75
C VAL A 221 3.55 -20.39 22.17
N GLU A 222 4.30 -21.42 22.56
CA GLU A 222 5.71 -21.31 22.88
C GLU A 222 6.57 -22.09 21.88
N ASP A 223 7.74 -21.57 21.55
CA ASP A 223 8.69 -22.26 20.67
C ASP A 223 9.29 -23.48 21.36
N ALA A 224 9.37 -24.59 20.64
CA ALA A 224 9.90 -25.83 21.18
C ALA A 224 10.92 -26.50 20.25
N PRO A 225 11.82 -27.33 20.80
CA PRO A 225 12.79 -28.07 19.98
C PRO A 225 12.12 -29.25 19.28
N LEU A 226 11.98 -29.15 17.95
CA LEU A 226 11.44 -30.20 17.08
C LEU A 226 12.08 -31.60 17.28
N PRO A 227 13.39 -31.77 17.50
CA PRO A 227 14.00 -33.10 17.63
C PRO A 227 13.37 -33.97 18.72
N ARG A 228 13.01 -33.38 19.88
CA ARG A 228 12.36 -34.11 20.99
C ARG A 228 11.00 -34.67 20.60
N PHE A 229 10.26 -33.94 19.76
CA PHE A 229 8.97 -34.41 19.28
C PHE A 229 9.11 -35.55 18.27
N LEU A 230 10.11 -35.48 17.38
CA LEU A 230 10.36 -36.50 16.36
C LEU A 230 10.84 -37.84 16.95
N GLU A 231 11.42 -37.84 18.15
CA GLU A 231 11.76 -39.06 18.89
C GLU A 231 10.52 -39.82 19.39
N ARG A 232 9.36 -39.16 19.48
CA ARG A 232 8.12 -39.79 19.95
C ARG A 232 7.51 -40.68 18.84
N PRO A 233 7.18 -41.94 19.14
CA PRO A 233 6.50 -42.79 18.16
C PRO A 233 5.08 -42.28 17.91
N GLY A 234 4.72 -42.06 16.64
CA GLY A 234 3.36 -41.69 16.24
C GLY A 234 3.28 -40.58 15.19
N PHE A 235 4.29 -39.71 15.11
CA PHE A 235 4.40 -38.73 14.02
C PHE A 235 5.31 -39.27 12.92
N ASN A 236 4.84 -39.24 11.67
CA ASN A 236 5.64 -39.62 10.51
C ASN A 236 5.36 -38.68 9.32
N GLY A 237 6.22 -38.74 8.31
CA GLY A 237 6.07 -37.90 7.11
C GLY A 237 4.77 -38.15 6.35
N THR A 238 4.19 -39.35 6.46
CA THR A 238 2.90 -39.68 5.85
C THR A 238 1.74 -38.94 6.53
N LEU A 239 1.73 -38.86 7.86
CA LEU A 239 0.75 -38.11 8.63
C LEU A 239 0.82 -36.62 8.28
N LEU A 240 2.02 -36.05 8.27
CA LEU A 240 2.21 -34.65 7.88
C LEU A 240 1.69 -34.39 6.46
N LYS A 241 2.01 -35.28 5.51
CA LYS A 241 1.52 -35.18 4.13
C LYS A 241 -0.01 -35.19 4.08
N ASN A 242 -0.66 -36.10 4.81
CA ASN A 242 -2.12 -36.18 4.88
C ASN A 242 -2.74 -34.89 5.47
N LEU A 243 -2.11 -34.31 6.51
CA LEU A 243 -2.56 -33.05 7.11
C LEU A 243 -2.43 -31.87 6.15
N VAL A 244 -1.30 -31.79 5.42
CA VAL A 244 -1.10 -30.75 4.41
C VAL A 244 -2.10 -30.90 3.26
N GLU A 245 -2.40 -32.13 2.83
CA GLU A 245 -3.41 -32.40 1.81
C GLU A 245 -4.82 -31.98 2.29
N ALA A 246 -5.17 -32.34 3.54
CA ALA A 246 -6.43 -31.90 4.15
C ALA A 246 -6.53 -30.37 4.22
N ALA A 247 -5.48 -29.69 4.69
CA ALA A 247 -5.43 -28.23 4.76
C ALA A 247 -5.57 -27.57 3.38
N ASN A 248 -4.91 -28.13 2.35
CA ASN A 248 -5.00 -27.65 0.97
C ASN A 248 -6.42 -27.76 0.42
N ASP A 249 -7.13 -28.86 0.69
CA ASP A 249 -8.50 -29.05 0.21
C ASP A 249 -9.49 -28.09 0.91
N ARG A 250 -9.29 -27.81 2.21
CA ARG A 250 -10.04 -26.75 2.92
C ARG A 250 -9.74 -25.38 2.34
N ALA A 251 -8.47 -25.05 2.10
CA ALA A 251 -8.06 -23.77 1.54
C ALA A 251 -8.63 -23.55 0.12
N LYS A 252 -8.71 -24.59 -0.71
CA LYS A 252 -9.37 -24.54 -2.03
C LYS A 252 -10.86 -24.21 -1.90
N ALA A 253 -11.57 -24.77 -0.92
CA ALA A 253 -12.97 -24.47 -0.69
C ALA A 253 -13.18 -23.00 -0.31
N HIS A 254 -12.37 -22.47 0.61
CA HIS A 254 -12.39 -21.05 1.01
C HIS A 254 -12.08 -20.11 -0.17
N THR A 255 -11.13 -20.51 -1.02
CA THR A 255 -10.73 -19.77 -2.22
C THR A 255 -11.86 -19.55 -3.22
N LEU A 256 -12.82 -20.48 -3.33
CA LEU A 256 -13.96 -20.32 -4.26
C LEU A 256 -14.79 -19.07 -3.93
N THR A 257 -15.01 -18.80 -2.65
CA THR A 257 -15.75 -17.62 -2.17
C THR A 257 -14.98 -16.34 -2.50
N LEU A 258 -13.67 -16.33 -2.24
CA LEU A 258 -12.80 -15.19 -2.53
C LEU A 258 -12.74 -14.88 -4.03
N LYS A 259 -12.55 -15.90 -4.88
CA LYS A 259 -12.57 -15.76 -6.34
C LYS A 259 -13.91 -15.23 -6.83
N LYS A 260 -15.03 -15.73 -6.29
CA LYS A 260 -16.37 -15.28 -6.67
C LYS A 260 -16.56 -13.81 -6.31
N ALA A 261 -16.23 -13.40 -5.09
CA ALA A 261 -16.33 -12.01 -4.65
C ALA A 261 -15.46 -11.07 -5.49
N ALA A 262 -14.21 -11.47 -5.79
CA ALA A 262 -13.30 -10.71 -6.65
C ALA A 262 -13.86 -10.57 -8.07
N ARG A 263 -14.40 -11.65 -8.64
CA ARG A 263 -15.03 -11.65 -9.97
C ARG A 263 -16.23 -10.70 -10.03
N GLU A 264 -17.12 -10.76 -9.04
CA GLU A 264 -18.30 -9.90 -8.99
C GLU A 264 -17.91 -8.42 -8.87
N ARG A 265 -16.92 -8.11 -8.03
CA ARG A 265 -16.37 -6.75 -7.90
C ARG A 265 -15.74 -6.26 -9.20
N ALA A 266 -14.89 -7.08 -9.83
CA ALA A 266 -14.25 -6.74 -11.11
C ALA A 266 -15.28 -6.53 -12.22
N ALA A 267 -16.29 -7.39 -12.31
CA ALA A 267 -17.36 -7.26 -13.27
C ALA A 267 -18.16 -5.98 -13.05
N SER A 268 -18.50 -5.64 -11.80
CA SER A 268 -19.26 -4.43 -11.48
C SER A 268 -18.50 -3.15 -11.85
N VAL A 269 -17.21 -3.07 -11.54
CA VAL A 269 -16.41 -1.86 -11.77
C VAL A 269 -16.04 -1.74 -13.26
N LEU A 270 -15.40 -2.76 -13.83
CA LEU A 270 -14.84 -2.67 -15.18
C LEU A 270 -15.92 -2.64 -16.26
N THR A 271 -17.05 -3.31 -16.05
CA THR A 271 -18.16 -3.26 -17.02
C THR A 271 -18.86 -1.90 -16.97
N ALA A 272 -19.00 -1.30 -15.78
CA ALA A 272 -19.56 0.05 -15.65
C ALA A 272 -18.64 1.09 -16.32
N ASP A 273 -17.33 0.99 -16.15
CA ASP A 273 -16.37 1.87 -16.81
C ASP A 273 -16.35 1.69 -18.33
N LEU A 274 -16.40 0.44 -18.81
CA LEU A 274 -16.53 0.16 -20.24
C LEU A 274 -17.82 0.75 -20.82
N GLN A 275 -18.94 0.58 -20.13
CA GLN A 275 -20.24 1.13 -20.56
C GLN A 275 -20.19 2.66 -20.61
N ARG A 276 -19.61 3.29 -19.58
CA ARG A 276 -19.40 4.75 -19.53
C ARG A 276 -18.54 5.24 -20.69
N LEU A 277 -17.45 4.55 -21.02
CA LEU A 277 -16.60 4.89 -22.16
C LEU A 277 -17.34 4.78 -23.50
N VAL A 278 -18.11 3.71 -23.68
CA VAL A 278 -18.95 3.50 -24.89
C VAL A 278 -20.04 4.57 -25.00
N ASP A 279 -20.64 5.00 -23.89
CA ASP A 279 -21.66 6.04 -23.92
C ASP A 279 -21.04 7.42 -24.18
N LEU A 280 -19.86 7.70 -23.62
CA LEU A 280 -19.11 8.92 -23.90
C LEU A 280 -18.65 8.98 -25.37
N SER A 281 -18.25 7.86 -25.96
CA SER A 281 -17.82 7.85 -27.37
C SER A 281 -18.95 8.13 -28.35
N LYS A 282 -20.22 7.97 -27.95
CA LYS A 282 -21.38 8.38 -28.77
C LYS A 282 -21.60 9.88 -28.79
N LEU A 283 -21.08 10.60 -27.79
CA LEU A 283 -21.31 12.03 -27.57
C LEU A 283 -20.05 12.88 -27.80
N ASN A 284 -18.86 12.28 -27.72
CA ASN A 284 -17.58 12.98 -27.74
C ASN A 284 -16.56 12.25 -28.62
N ASP A 285 -16.10 12.92 -29.68
CA ASP A 285 -15.13 12.40 -30.64
C ASP A 285 -13.71 12.24 -30.07
N ASN A 286 -13.45 12.75 -28.86
CA ASN A 286 -12.15 12.60 -28.19
C ASN A 286 -11.93 11.20 -27.61
N VAL A 287 -12.97 10.38 -27.47
CA VAL A 287 -12.83 8.99 -27.01
C VAL A 287 -12.39 8.12 -28.17
N ARG A 288 -11.19 7.55 -28.08
CA ARG A 288 -10.62 6.79 -29.19
C ARG A 288 -11.12 5.35 -29.18
N PRO A 289 -11.32 4.71 -30.35
CA PRO A 289 -11.70 3.30 -30.41
C PRO A 289 -10.70 2.37 -29.71
N GLU A 290 -9.41 2.73 -29.73
CA GLU A 290 -8.35 2.00 -29.04
C GLU A 290 -8.54 1.91 -27.51
N GLU A 291 -9.13 2.94 -26.88
CA GLU A 291 -9.41 2.96 -25.44
C GLU A 291 -10.54 1.98 -25.09
N ILE A 292 -11.56 1.90 -25.93
CA ILE A 292 -12.69 0.96 -25.74
C ILE A 292 -12.21 -0.48 -25.92
N GLU A 293 -11.37 -0.74 -26.94
CA GLU A 293 -10.80 -2.06 -27.15
C GLU A 293 -9.84 -2.47 -26.02
N LEU A 294 -9.07 -1.52 -25.47
CA LEU A 294 -8.24 -1.77 -24.29
C LEU A 294 -9.09 -2.11 -23.07
N ALA A 295 -10.18 -1.38 -22.81
CA ALA A 295 -11.10 -1.65 -21.71
C ALA A 295 -11.78 -3.03 -21.84
N LYS A 296 -12.20 -3.42 -23.06
CA LYS A 296 -12.73 -4.77 -23.32
C LYS A 296 -11.68 -5.85 -23.03
N LYS A 297 -10.43 -5.64 -23.48
CA LYS A 297 -9.32 -6.55 -23.20
C LYS A 297 -9.06 -6.64 -21.70
N GLN A 298 -9.08 -5.52 -20.98
CA GLN A 298 -8.90 -5.50 -19.53
C GLN A 298 -9.95 -6.33 -18.82
N VAL A 299 -11.25 -6.17 -19.14
CA VAL A 299 -12.33 -7.00 -18.57
C VAL A 299 -12.06 -8.48 -18.79
N LEU A 300 -11.68 -8.88 -20.01
CA LEU A 300 -11.42 -10.27 -20.35
C LEU A 300 -10.19 -10.83 -19.59
N GLN A 301 -9.09 -10.08 -19.58
CA GLN A 301 -7.82 -10.52 -18.97
C GLN A 301 -7.94 -10.61 -17.45
N VAL A 302 -8.57 -9.63 -16.80
CA VAL A 302 -8.81 -9.64 -15.36
C VAL A 302 -9.69 -10.83 -14.97
N ARG A 303 -10.78 -11.09 -15.70
CA ARG A 303 -11.66 -12.24 -15.43
C ARG A 303 -10.92 -13.56 -15.55
N THR A 304 -10.18 -13.76 -16.64
CA THR A 304 -9.40 -14.98 -16.87
C THR A 304 -8.33 -15.17 -15.80
N ALA A 305 -7.64 -14.09 -15.40
CA ALA A 305 -6.62 -14.13 -14.36
C ALA A 305 -7.19 -14.52 -12.99
N ILE A 306 -8.36 -13.97 -12.59
CA ILE A 306 -9.04 -14.32 -11.34
C ILE A 306 -9.48 -15.80 -11.34
N GLU A 307 -10.02 -16.30 -12.46
CA GLU A 307 -10.40 -17.71 -12.60
C GLU A 307 -9.18 -18.63 -12.47
N ALA A 308 -8.09 -18.28 -13.15
CA ALA A 308 -6.83 -19.02 -13.16
C ALA A 308 -5.95 -18.81 -11.90
N ALA A 309 -6.39 -18.00 -10.94
CA ALA A 309 -5.62 -17.75 -9.71
C ALA A 309 -5.29 -19.07 -9.00
N ARG A 310 -4.05 -19.20 -8.54
CA ARG A 310 -3.54 -20.43 -7.94
C ARG A 310 -3.35 -20.24 -6.45
N LEU A 311 -3.43 -21.34 -5.73
CA LEU A 311 -3.13 -21.40 -4.32
C LEU A 311 -1.70 -21.93 -4.16
N ARG A 312 -0.84 -21.18 -3.50
CA ARG A 312 0.53 -21.57 -3.17
C ARG A 312 0.63 -21.75 -1.66
N LEU A 313 1.25 -22.84 -1.19
CA LEU A 313 1.59 -22.97 0.23
C LEU A 313 2.77 -22.05 0.54
N ASP A 314 2.64 -21.22 1.56
CA ASP A 314 3.63 -20.21 1.93
C ASP A 314 4.34 -20.55 3.23
N SER A 315 3.57 -20.86 4.28
CA SER A 315 4.13 -21.25 5.57
C SER A 315 3.34 -22.36 6.28
N LEU A 316 4.04 -23.09 7.14
CA LEU A 316 3.51 -24.17 7.97
C LEU A 316 3.97 -23.96 9.42
N ARG A 317 3.04 -24.11 10.36
CA ARG A 317 3.33 -24.18 11.79
C ARG A 317 2.71 -25.44 12.37
N LEU A 318 3.55 -26.29 12.94
CA LEU A 318 3.13 -27.50 13.63
C LEU A 318 3.02 -27.20 15.12
N ILE A 319 1.85 -27.47 15.71
CA ILE A 319 1.55 -27.11 17.09
C ILE A 319 1.14 -28.37 17.85
N VAL A 320 1.84 -28.66 18.93
CA VAL A 320 1.50 -29.76 19.84
C VAL A 320 0.71 -29.19 21.01
N GLU A 321 -0.54 -29.59 21.14
CA GLU A 321 -1.35 -29.28 22.31
C GLU A 321 -1.10 -30.35 23.39
N GLY A 322 -0.86 -29.95 24.64
CA GLY A 322 -0.73 -30.88 25.77
C GLY A 322 -0.10 -30.26 27.02
N VAL A 323 -0.08 -31.02 28.12
CA VAL A 323 0.54 -30.61 29.38
C VAL A 323 2.03 -31.01 29.34
N GLU A 324 2.91 -30.01 29.38
CA GLU A 324 4.39 -30.08 29.47
C GLU A 324 5.11 -31.02 28.49
N ILE A 325 5.92 -30.41 27.60
CA ILE A 325 7.03 -31.11 26.93
C ILE A 325 8.28 -30.94 27.81
N ASP A 326 8.32 -31.61 28.96
CA ASP A 326 9.58 -31.87 29.66
C ASP A 326 10.41 -32.92 28.89
#